data_AF-A0A4D4JGB9-F1
#
_entry.id   AF-A0A4D4JGB9-F1
#
_cell.length_a   1.000
_cell.length_b   1.000
_cell.length_c   1.000
_cell.angle_alpha   90.00
_cell.angle_beta   90.00
_cell.angle_gamma   90.00
#
_symmetry.space_group_name_H-M   'P 1'
#
loop_
_entity.id
_entity.type
_entity.pdbx_description
1 polymer ?
#
loop_
_entity_poly.entity_id
_entity_poly.type
_entity_poly.pdbx_seq_one_letter_code
_entity_poly.pdbx_strand_id
1 'polypeptide(L)' 'MSSRLVAKPSAPYSPDGPHDFMHNKVLVCDHTVATGSYNFSTNAEGNAENQLHLHAPELANQYASYIDTLLTTYRHA' A
#
# COMPACT_ATOMS: atom_id res chain seq x y z
N MET A 1 2.75 -17.53 -0.76
CA MET A 1 3.63 -17.29 -1.91
C MET A 1 2.89 -16.41 -2.92
N SER A 2 2.96 -15.09 -2.80
CA SER A 2 2.44 -14.20 -3.86
C SER A 2 3.54 -14.07 -4.92
N SER A 3 3.41 -14.82 -6.01
CA SER A 3 4.43 -14.87 -7.06
C SER A 3 4.31 -13.74 -8.10
N ARG A 4 3.39 -12.77 -7.94
CA ARG A 4 3.23 -11.65 -8.88
C ARG A 4 2.76 -10.38 -8.18
N LEU A 5 3.50 -9.30 -8.40
CA LEU A 5 3.04 -7.94 -8.12
C LEU A 5 1.87 -7.61 -9.04
N VAL A 6 0.86 -6.92 -8.52
CA VAL A 6 -0.31 -6.43 -9.28
C VAL A 6 -0.34 -4.92 -9.16
N ALA A 7 -0.40 -4.22 -10.30
CA ALA A 7 -0.48 -2.76 -10.33
C ALA A 7 -1.94 -2.32 -10.54
N LYS A 8 -2.32 -1.21 -9.90
CA LYS A 8 -3.54 -0.49 -10.28
C LYS A 8 -3.29 0.18 -11.65
N PRO A 9 -4.20 0.07 -12.63
CA PRO A 9 -4.14 0.89 -13.83
C PRO A 9 -4.47 2.33 -13.43
N SER A 10 -3.47 3.20 -13.51
CA SER A 10 -3.59 4.63 -13.23
C SER A 10 -3.31 5.42 -14.51
N ALA A 11 -3.92 6.58 -14.64
CA ALA A 11 -3.57 7.51 -15.71
C ALA A 11 -2.09 7.89 -15.61
N PRO A 12 -1.37 8.06 -16.74
CA PRO A 12 -0.06 8.66 -16.72
C PRO A 12 -0.09 10.03 -16.03
N TYR A 13 0.96 10.36 -15.29
CA TYR A 13 1.06 11.66 -14.63
C TYR A 13 0.98 12.80 -15.64
N SER A 14 0.14 13.79 -15.32
CA SER A 14 0.22 15.13 -15.90
C SER A 14 -0.17 16.17 -14.84
N PRO A 15 0.28 17.44 -14.99
CA PRO A 15 -0.04 18.50 -14.02
C PRO A 15 -1.54 18.73 -13.85
N ASP A 16 -2.28 18.66 -14.96
CA ASP A 16 -3.71 18.96 -15.02
C ASP A 16 -4.60 17.70 -15.10
N GLY A 17 -3.98 16.52 -15.06
CA GLY A 17 -4.67 15.23 -15.18
C GLY A 17 -5.12 14.65 -13.84
N PRO A 18 -5.90 13.57 -13.88
CA PRO A 18 -6.31 12.87 -12.67
C PRO A 18 -5.10 12.21 -11.99
N HIS A 19 -4.94 12.39 -10.68
CA HIS A 19 -3.89 11.76 -9.87
C HIS A 19 -4.43 10.50 -9.17
N ASP A 20 -4.85 9.52 -9.96
CA ASP A 20 -5.54 8.31 -9.50
C ASP A 20 -4.58 7.17 -9.12
N PHE A 21 -3.47 7.48 -8.46
CA PHE A 21 -2.46 6.50 -8.08
C PHE A 21 -2.90 5.62 -6.89
N MET A 22 -2.34 4.42 -6.77
CA MET A 22 -2.46 3.63 -5.54
C MET A 22 -1.65 4.33 -4.42
N HIS A 23 -2.34 4.91 -3.43
CA HIS A 23 -1.70 5.78 -2.44
C HIS A 23 -1.49 5.13 -1.07
N ASN A 24 -1.89 3.87 -0.89
CA ASN A 24 -1.66 3.11 0.33
C ASN A 24 -0.17 2.80 0.48
N LYS A 25 0.42 3.16 1.62
CA LYS A 25 1.78 2.74 2.02
C LYS A 25 1.66 1.82 3.23
N VAL A 26 1.44 0.54 2.94
CA VAL A 26 1.10 -0.46 3.95
C VAL A 26 1.97 -1.69 3.76
N LEU A 27 2.43 -2.26 4.87
CA LEU A 27 3.06 -3.57 4.94
C LEU A 27 2.39 -4.39 6.04
N VAL A 28 2.01 -5.64 5.72
CA VAL A 28 1.52 -6.61 6.70
C VAL A 28 2.55 -7.72 6.80
N CYS A 29 3.02 -8.00 8.02
CA CYS A 29 3.96 -9.07 8.32
C CYS A 29 3.52 -9.78 9.61
N ASP A 30 3.10 -11.04 9.46
CA ASP A 30 2.47 -11.83 10.51
C ASP A 30 1.36 -11.04 11.22
N HIS A 31 1.51 -10.77 12.53
CA HIS A 31 0.53 -10.02 13.33
C HIS A 31 0.81 -8.51 13.40
N THR A 32 1.68 -7.99 12.53
CA THR A 32 2.11 -6.58 12.54
C THR A 32 1.68 -5.88 11.27
N VAL A 33 1.13 -4.67 11.42
CA VAL A 33 0.88 -3.74 10.32
C VAL A 33 1.78 -2.53 10.46
N ALA A 34 2.55 -2.23 9.43
CA ALA A 34 3.19 -0.93 9.26
C ALA A 34 2.37 -0.09 8.27
N THR A 35 1.92 1.10 8.68
CA THR A 35 1.07 1.99 7.87
C THR A 35 1.34 3.45 8.23
N GLY A 36 1.03 4.38 7.34
CA GLY A 36 1.20 5.81 7.58
C GLY A 36 1.41 6.60 6.30
N SER A 37 2.02 7.78 6.43
CA SER A 37 2.39 8.61 5.28
C SER A 37 3.74 8.22 4.68
N TYR A 38 4.55 7.42 5.39
CA TYR A 38 5.91 7.04 4.98
C TYR A 38 5.95 6.23 3.67
N ASN A 39 6.68 6.72 2.68
CA ASN A 39 6.95 5.97 1.45
C ASN A 39 8.11 4.98 1.64
N PHE A 40 8.01 3.73 1.17
CA PHE A 40 9.10 2.74 1.24
C PHE A 40 10.21 3.04 0.22
N SER A 41 10.92 4.16 0.41
CA SER A 41 11.94 4.67 -0.49
C SER A 41 13.04 5.39 0.29
N THR A 42 14.26 5.43 -0.26
CA THR A 42 15.40 6.13 0.38
C THR A 42 15.12 7.61 0.61
N ASN A 43 14.34 8.25 -0.26
CA ASN A 43 14.05 9.69 -0.15
C ASN A 43 13.05 10.03 0.96
N ALA A 44 12.29 9.05 1.46
CA ALA A 44 11.29 9.29 2.49
C ALA A 44 11.91 9.74 3.84
N GLU A 45 13.16 9.33 4.11
CA GLU A 45 13.88 9.69 5.34
C GLU A 45 14.13 11.21 5.49
N GLY A 46 14.09 11.96 4.39
CA GLY A 46 14.23 13.42 4.39
C GLY A 46 12.90 14.18 4.55
N ASN A 47 11.75 13.49 4.49
CA ASN A 47 10.44 14.12 4.54
C ASN A 47 9.86 14.12 5.97
N ALA A 48 8.95 15.05 6.23
CA ALA A 48 8.12 15.03 7.44
C ALA A 48 6.99 13.98 7.30
N GLU A 49 7.37 12.70 7.30
CA GLU A 49 6.45 11.55 7.21
C GLU A 49 6.41 10.76 8.53
N ASN A 50 5.32 10.00 8.72
CA ASN A 50 5.15 9.14 9.89
C ASN A 50 4.81 7.70 9.48
N GLN A 51 5.17 6.78 10.36
CA GLN A 51 4.83 5.37 10.24
C GLN A 51 4.44 4.82 11.62
N LEU A 52 3.31 4.13 11.66
CA LEU A 52 2.85 3.40 12.83
C LEU A 52 3.13 1.91 12.62
N HIS A 53 3.75 1.28 13.60
CA HIS A 53 3.93 -0.17 13.66
C HIS A 53 2.98 -0.72 14.73
N LEU A 54 1.98 -1.47 14.30
CA LEU A 54 0.89 -1.93 15.14
C LEU A 54 0.95 -3.46 15.24
N HIS A 55 1.29 -3.98 16.42
CA HIS A 55 1.20 -5.40 16.73
C HIS A 55 -0.23 -5.72 17.18
N ALA A 56 -1.08 -6.10 16.21
CA ALA A 56 -2.50 -6.32 16.41
C ALA A 56 -2.99 -7.39 15.42
N PRO A 57 -3.09 -8.67 15.84
CA PRO A 57 -3.44 -9.79 14.96
C PRO A 57 -4.74 -9.56 14.18
N GLU A 58 -5.79 -9.06 14.83
CA GLU A 58 -7.08 -8.82 14.20
C GLU A 58 -7.02 -7.72 13.15
N LEU A 59 -6.23 -6.67 13.40
CA LEU A 59 -6.02 -5.59 12.44
C LEU A 59 -5.17 -6.05 11.25
N ALA A 60 -4.14 -6.84 11.51
CA ALA A 60 -3.31 -7.45 10.46
C ALA A 60 -4.15 -8.30 9.49
N ASN A 61 -5.07 -9.11 10.02
CA ASN A 61 -5.98 -9.91 9.21
C ASN A 61 -6.93 -9.03 8.36
N GLN A 62 -7.44 -7.93 8.91
CA GLN A 62 -8.29 -6.99 8.16
C GLN A 62 -7.52 -6.34 7.01
N TYR A 63 -6.29 -5.88 7.25
CA TYR A 63 -5.45 -5.32 6.19
C TYR A 63 -5.08 -6.36 5.12
N ALA A 64 -4.77 -7.59 5.51
CA ALA A 64 -4.49 -8.67 4.58
C ALA A 64 -5.70 -8.96 3.66
N SER A 65 -6.90 -9.07 4.24
CA SER A 65 -8.15 -9.28 3.48
C SER A 65 -8.46 -8.12 2.53
N TYR A 66 -8.19 -6.89 2.95
CA TYR A 66 -8.29 -5.73 2.08
C TYR A 66 -7.29 -5.79 0.92
N ILE A 67 -6.03 -6.16 1.18
CA ILE A 67 -5.01 -6.35 0.13
C ILE A 67 -5.46 -7.45 -0.85
N ASP A 68 -6.01 -8.57 -0.38
CA ASP A 68 -6.54 -9.63 -1.24
C ASP A 68 -7.68 -9.14 -2.15
N THR A 69 -8.52 -8.23 -1.63
CA THR A 69 -9.55 -7.55 -2.42
C THR A 69 -8.92 -6.73 -3.54
N LEU A 70 -7.90 -5.90 -3.22
CA LEU A 70 -7.19 -5.10 -4.22
C LEU A 70 -6.49 -5.96 -5.28
N LEU A 71 -5.85 -7.06 -4.86
CA LEU A 71 -5.21 -8.01 -5.76
C LEU A 71 -6.23 -8.64 -6.70
N THR A 72 -7.42 -9.00 -6.21
CA THR A 72 -8.50 -9.55 -7.04
C THR A 72 -9.03 -8.52 -8.02
N THR A 73 -9.25 -7.29 -7.57
CA THR A 73 -9.75 -6.19 -8.39
C THR A 73 -8.82 -5.84 -9.54
N TYR A 74 -7.50 -5.77 -9.30
CA TYR A 74 -6.55 -5.30 -10.29
C TYR A 74 -5.83 -6.39 -11.09
N ARG A 75 -5.98 -7.66 -10.72
CA ARG A 75 -5.34 -8.79 -11.43
C ARG A 75 -5.81 -8.95 -12.89
N HIS A 76 -6.97 -8.39 -13.23
CA HIS A 76 -7.61 -8.52 -14.54
C HIS A 76 -7.86 -7.17 -15.23
N ALA A 77 -7.37 -6.09 -14.64
CA ALA A 77 -7.52 -4.74 -15.19
C ALA A 77 -6.38 -4.40 -16.17
#